data_AF-A0A7X6CI80-F1
#
_entry.id   AF-A0A7X6CI80-F1
#
_cell.length_a   1.000
_cell.length_b   1.000
_cell.length_c   1.000
_cell.angle_alpha   90.00
_cell.angle_beta   90.00
_cell.angle_gamma   90.00
#
_symmetry.space_group_name_H-M   'P 1'
#
loop_
_entity.id
_entity.type
_entity.pdbx_description
1 polymer ?
#
loop_
_entity_poly.entity_id
_entity_poly.type
_entity_poly.pdbx_seq_one_letter_code
_entity_poly.pdbx_strand_id
1 'polypeptide(L)'
;MTFTPNNWNVAQTVTVKAVDDKVAEGTDSTSITHTATSTDAKYNQIVVSEVTVAIEDNDTTPTPTPTPKPTPAIEDEDNDTTPTPTPTPTPISESPGIIINPTSGLVTTETGGTDKFTIKLNTQPTADVRIDFGSNNAAEGVVSSQTVIFNSSNWNQAQTVTITGVDDRVYDGNKTYTIVTNPAVSNDRNYSGLNAADITVTNRDNEPSTTTNSNSGSGTNSSVKTEQEMLSEEEKKAIIAIMGSSFGLNNFLFNNLTVSGDDLTLGAVGPVTAGLVVDGYISGATVFLDANKNGIKDAGEPSTTTDSNGKYNLEIPLESFDKNKNGQIDPEEGNLVAFGGTDTATNLPLENSLSAPADATVVTPLTSLVTDLIAGGMTQSEAESKVKSALSIPGEVDLLDLDPIASTAKNESGGAETLVAMTKVQNVITQTSSLIDGASAADNDAITKAVVGAINNKIKSGGSLDLSDSTQVESIIQQSIANVKEVDTNLDTQKLSPLAPEAAKVTAEANQKTDRVKSNFLPEYIPSEIAKVQKVALGESSIDLEAAAAGTKPIAEVVSENTGEFLTAKIQGNPLPTPTPT
;
A
#
# COMPACT_ATOMS: atom_id res chain seq x y z
N MET A 1 18.41 26.04 31.31
CA MET A 1 19.65 26.41 30.59
C MET A 1 19.28 27.32 29.41
N THR A 2 20.22 28.03 28.80
CA THR A 2 19.89 28.99 27.71
C THR A 2 20.93 28.93 26.60
N PHE A 3 20.44 28.76 25.37
CA PHE A 3 21.21 28.82 24.13
C PHE A 3 20.89 30.12 23.39
N THR A 4 21.87 30.63 22.65
CA THR A 4 21.84 31.91 21.94
C THR A 4 22.63 31.80 20.63
N PRO A 5 22.51 32.74 19.68
CA PRO A 5 23.29 32.74 18.44
C PRO A 5 24.83 32.67 18.63
N ASN A 6 25.35 32.98 19.83
CA ASN A 6 26.77 32.95 20.16
C ASN A 6 27.23 31.67 20.90
N ASN A 7 26.33 30.77 21.29
CA ASN A 7 26.67 29.54 22.02
C ASN A 7 25.75 28.32 21.74
N TRP A 8 24.91 28.37 20.70
CA TRP A 8 23.98 27.29 20.31
C TRP A 8 24.71 25.95 20.00
N ASN A 9 25.95 26.02 19.53
CA ASN A 9 26.79 24.88 19.21
C ASN A 9 27.76 24.47 20.35
N VAL A 10 27.63 25.08 21.54
CA VAL A 10 28.47 24.78 22.71
C VAL A 10 27.65 23.93 23.68
N ALA A 11 28.06 22.67 23.85
CA ALA A 11 27.39 21.73 24.76
C ALA A 11 27.36 22.27 26.20
N GLN A 12 26.22 22.12 26.87
CA GLN A 12 26.03 22.50 28.28
C GLN A 12 25.70 21.25 29.10
N THR A 13 26.53 20.93 30.10
CA THR A 13 26.37 19.75 30.96
C THR A 13 25.37 20.03 32.07
N VAL A 14 24.44 19.10 32.30
CA VAL A 14 23.64 19.00 33.52
C VAL A 14 24.15 17.82 34.33
N THR A 15 24.25 17.98 35.66
CA THR A 15 24.58 16.89 36.59
C THR A 15 23.38 16.62 37.47
N VAL A 16 22.91 15.38 37.47
CA VAL A 16 21.92 14.85 38.42
C VAL A 16 22.62 13.97 39.47
N LYS A 17 21.93 13.68 40.58
CA LYS A 17 22.38 12.75 41.60
C LYS A 17 21.18 12.00 42.19
N ALA A 18 21.29 10.69 42.35
CA ALA A 18 20.33 9.90 43.10
C ALA A 18 20.25 10.34 44.59
N VAL A 19 19.12 10.03 45.21
CA VAL A 19 18.89 10.14 46.66
C VAL A 19 19.11 8.75 47.25
N ASP A 20 19.80 8.72 48.39
CA ASP A 20 20.26 7.53 49.12
C ASP A 20 19.30 7.37 50.32
N ASP A 21 18.62 6.22 50.47
CA ASP A 21 17.78 5.93 51.65
C ASP A 21 18.27 4.76 52.52
N LYS A 22 17.42 3.78 52.86
CA LYS A 22 17.67 2.63 53.75
C LYS A 22 16.90 1.35 53.38
N VAL A 23 16.33 1.27 52.18
CA VAL A 23 15.50 0.14 51.74
C VAL A 23 16.17 -0.54 50.54
N ALA A 24 16.37 -1.86 50.64
CA ALA A 24 16.86 -2.65 49.51
C ALA A 24 15.72 -2.85 48.50
N GLU A 25 15.64 -1.97 47.50
CA GLU A 25 14.63 -1.96 46.43
C GLU A 25 15.15 -2.52 45.10
N GLY A 26 16.47 -2.57 44.92
CA GLY A 26 17.15 -3.00 43.69
C GLY A 26 17.39 -1.86 42.69
N THR A 27 18.01 -2.17 41.55
CA THR A 27 18.30 -1.18 40.51
C THR A 27 17.01 -0.69 39.84
N ASP A 28 16.72 0.61 40.00
CA ASP A 28 15.57 1.30 39.41
C ASP A 28 15.99 2.19 38.22
N SER A 29 15.05 2.87 37.55
CA SER A 29 15.35 3.85 36.52
C SER A 29 14.31 4.98 36.44
N THR A 30 14.74 6.17 36.03
CA THR A 30 13.85 7.34 35.91
C THR A 30 14.18 8.20 34.69
N SER A 31 13.17 8.81 34.07
CA SER A 31 13.33 9.65 32.88
C SER A 31 13.45 11.13 33.23
N ILE A 32 14.54 11.76 32.76
CA ILE A 32 14.73 13.21 32.82
C ILE A 32 13.99 13.85 31.63
N THR A 33 12.84 14.45 31.91
CA THR A 33 12.01 15.16 30.92
C THR A 33 12.51 16.57 30.64
N HIS A 34 12.35 17.04 29.41
CA HIS A 34 12.82 18.34 28.94
C HIS A 34 11.68 19.22 28.40
N THR A 35 11.78 20.53 28.59
CA THR A 35 10.90 21.53 27.94
C THR A 35 11.73 22.67 27.36
N ALA A 36 11.53 22.97 26.08
CA ALA A 36 12.24 24.04 25.36
C ALA A 36 11.28 25.16 24.95
N THR A 37 11.67 26.41 25.19
CA THR A 37 10.92 27.60 24.77
C THR A 37 11.85 28.62 24.14
N SER A 38 11.35 29.35 23.13
CA SER A 38 12.14 30.27 22.32
C SER A 38 11.27 31.37 21.72
N THR A 39 11.89 32.50 21.36
CA THR A 39 11.27 33.51 20.49
C THR A 39 11.43 33.19 19.01
N ASP A 40 12.31 32.25 18.65
CA ASP A 40 12.34 31.64 17.31
C ASP A 40 11.32 30.50 17.26
N ALA A 41 10.33 30.63 16.38
CA ALA A 41 9.25 29.68 16.20
C ALA A 41 9.72 28.25 15.82
N LYS A 42 10.92 28.09 15.24
CA LYS A 42 11.49 26.78 14.92
C LYS A 42 12.01 26.00 16.14
N TYR A 43 12.28 26.69 17.24
CA TYR A 43 12.84 26.12 18.47
C TYR A 43 11.91 26.28 19.69
N ASN A 44 10.75 26.91 19.52
CA ASN A 44 9.76 27.04 20.57
C ASN A 44 8.91 25.77 20.66
N GLN A 45 8.83 25.14 21.83
CA GLN A 45 8.18 23.83 22.03
C GLN A 45 8.79 22.69 21.19
N ILE A 46 10.05 22.83 20.75
CA ILE A 46 10.76 21.72 20.10
C ILE A 46 10.86 20.54 21.06
N VAL A 47 10.47 19.35 20.59
CA VAL A 47 10.56 18.12 21.36
C VAL A 47 12.04 17.75 21.53
N VAL A 48 12.46 17.57 22.78
CA VAL A 48 13.79 17.10 23.14
C VAL A 48 13.60 15.75 23.83
N SER A 49 14.26 14.72 23.32
CA SER A 49 14.17 13.36 23.87
C SER A 49 14.43 13.35 25.37
N GLU A 50 13.70 12.51 26.10
CA GLU A 50 14.00 12.25 27.50
C GLU A 50 15.31 11.46 27.63
N VAL A 51 15.94 11.57 28.80
CA VAL A 51 17.14 10.82 29.14
C VAL A 51 16.82 9.95 30.34
N THR A 52 16.62 8.66 30.10
CA THR A 52 16.48 7.65 31.16
C THR A 52 17.83 7.45 31.85
N VAL A 53 17.84 7.48 33.18
CA VAL A 53 19.02 7.18 34.01
C VAL A 53 18.71 6.01 34.93
N ALA A 54 19.63 5.05 35.02
CA ALA A 54 19.57 3.98 36.01
C ALA A 54 19.98 4.52 37.40
N ILE A 55 19.34 3.97 38.44
CA ILE A 55 19.60 4.26 39.85
C ILE A 55 20.06 2.94 40.48
N GLU A 56 21.34 2.85 40.83
CA GLU A 56 21.89 1.68 41.52
C GLU A 56 21.61 1.77 43.03
N ASP A 57 20.73 0.91 43.53
CA ASP A 57 20.56 0.63 44.96
C ASP A 57 21.85 0.00 45.54
N ASN A 58 22.17 0.38 46.77
CA ASN A 58 23.36 0.01 47.53
C ASN A 58 23.06 -0.74 48.83
N ASP A 59 21.78 -0.91 49.20
CA ASP A 59 21.34 -1.60 50.41
C ASP A 59 21.17 -3.12 50.21
N THR A 60 20.95 -3.85 51.31
CA THR A 60 20.84 -5.32 51.28
C THR A 60 19.78 -5.89 52.22
N THR A 61 19.06 -6.92 51.77
CA THR A 61 17.94 -7.51 52.52
C THR A 61 18.40 -8.39 53.70
N PRO A 62 17.76 -8.30 54.89
CA PRO A 62 18.17 -9.06 56.07
C PRO A 62 17.77 -10.55 56.03
N THR A 63 18.72 -11.44 56.31
CA THR A 63 18.53 -12.90 56.29
C THR A 63 17.84 -13.44 57.57
N PRO A 64 16.85 -14.36 57.47
CA PRO A 64 16.17 -14.91 58.65
C PRO A 64 16.97 -16.04 59.33
N THR A 65 17.01 -16.02 60.67
CA THR A 65 17.71 -17.00 61.52
C THR A 65 16.86 -18.24 61.83
N PRO A 66 17.38 -19.48 61.69
CA PRO A 66 16.64 -20.71 62.00
C PRO A 66 16.63 -21.07 63.50
N THR A 67 15.58 -21.74 63.95
CA THR A 67 15.47 -22.37 65.29
C THR A 67 14.97 -23.84 65.19
N PRO A 68 15.24 -24.70 66.19
CA PRO A 68 15.32 -26.16 65.98
C PRO A 68 14.01 -26.95 66.10
N LYS A 69 14.04 -28.17 65.54
CA LYS A 69 12.93 -29.12 65.37
C LYS A 69 12.77 -30.11 66.55
N PRO A 70 11.53 -30.42 67.02
CA PRO A 70 11.26 -31.47 68.02
C PRO A 70 11.08 -32.89 67.42
N THR A 71 11.01 -33.91 68.30
CA THR A 71 10.94 -35.35 67.99
C THR A 71 9.55 -35.93 68.30
N PRO A 72 8.99 -36.90 67.53
CA PRO A 72 7.59 -37.36 67.66
C PRO A 72 7.38 -38.75 68.32
N ALA A 73 6.09 -39.06 68.58
CA ALA A 73 5.50 -40.29 69.16
C ALA A 73 5.77 -40.50 70.66
N ILE A 74 4.86 -41.07 71.47
CA ILE A 74 3.54 -41.74 71.24
C ILE A 74 2.50 -40.91 72.08
N GLU A 75 1.15 -40.90 71.99
CA GLU A 75 0.08 -41.93 72.00
C GLU A 75 -1.30 -41.17 72.07
N ASP A 76 -2.47 -41.54 71.51
CA ASP A 76 -2.87 -42.33 70.33
C ASP A 76 -4.41 -42.09 70.02
N GLU A 77 -5.08 -42.98 69.26
CA GLU A 77 -6.54 -43.09 68.92
C GLU A 77 -7.23 -42.21 67.83
N ASP A 78 -7.88 -42.95 66.91
CA ASP A 78 -9.12 -42.76 66.13
C ASP A 78 -9.21 -42.00 64.76
N ASN A 79 -10.00 -42.66 63.91
CA ASN A 79 -10.47 -42.52 62.52
C ASN A 79 -10.58 -41.13 61.82
N ASP A 80 -10.00 -41.01 60.60
CA ASP A 80 -10.74 -40.99 59.29
C ASP A 80 -9.76 -41.00 58.09
N THR A 81 -10.20 -41.42 56.89
CA THR A 81 -9.34 -41.60 55.69
C THR A 81 -9.54 -40.55 54.60
N THR A 82 -8.56 -39.66 54.41
CA THR A 82 -8.41 -38.83 53.19
C THR A 82 -6.92 -38.68 52.80
N PRO A 83 -6.58 -38.53 51.50
CA PRO A 83 -5.19 -38.51 51.05
C PRO A 83 -4.51 -37.14 51.23
N THR A 84 -3.25 -37.14 51.68
CA THR A 84 -2.41 -35.93 51.73
C THR A 84 -2.06 -35.45 50.32
N PRO A 85 -2.28 -34.17 49.97
CA PRO A 85 -1.89 -33.63 48.67
C PRO A 85 -0.37 -33.46 48.54
N THR A 86 0.14 -33.68 47.33
CA THR A 86 1.49 -33.28 46.91
C THR A 86 1.73 -31.80 47.20
N PRO A 87 2.92 -31.37 47.68
CA PRO A 87 3.23 -29.96 47.85
C PRO A 87 3.23 -29.24 46.49
N THR A 88 2.24 -28.38 46.27
CA THR A 88 2.16 -27.47 45.12
C THR A 88 3.39 -26.55 45.13
N PRO A 89 4.07 -26.34 43.98
CA PRO A 89 5.17 -25.38 43.92
C PRO A 89 4.64 -23.96 44.14
N THR A 90 5.29 -23.21 45.02
CA THR A 90 5.02 -21.78 45.21
C THR A 90 5.31 -21.03 43.90
N PRO A 91 4.38 -20.25 43.34
CA PRO A 91 4.64 -19.49 42.12
C PRO A 91 5.68 -18.39 42.41
N ILE A 92 6.70 -18.32 41.55
CA ILE A 92 7.58 -17.15 41.46
C ILE A 92 6.78 -15.98 40.89
N SER A 93 7.02 -14.77 41.40
CA SER A 93 6.40 -13.56 40.87
C SER A 93 7.17 -13.10 39.63
N GLU A 94 6.72 -13.54 38.46
CA GLU A 94 7.24 -13.08 37.17
C GLU A 94 7.12 -11.55 37.05
N SER A 95 8.16 -10.92 36.50
CA SER A 95 8.15 -9.48 36.19
C SER A 95 7.52 -9.25 34.80
N PRO A 96 6.79 -8.14 34.57
CA PRO A 96 6.33 -7.76 33.23
C PRO A 96 7.47 -7.70 32.22
N GLY A 97 7.21 -8.15 30.99
CA GLY A 97 8.25 -8.29 29.99
C GLY A 97 7.73 -8.81 28.66
N ILE A 98 8.37 -8.40 27.56
CA ILE A 98 8.15 -8.92 26.21
C ILE A 98 9.31 -9.86 25.90
N ILE A 99 9.02 -11.11 25.56
CA ILE A 99 10.02 -12.15 25.32
C ILE A 99 9.96 -12.53 23.84
N ILE A 100 11.08 -12.32 23.13
CA ILE A 100 11.29 -12.71 21.74
C ILE A 100 12.36 -13.79 21.69
N ASN A 101 12.15 -14.85 20.90
CA ASN A 101 13.13 -15.92 20.70
C ASN A 101 13.03 -16.59 19.31
N PRO A 102 14.14 -16.75 18.56
CA PRO A 102 15.43 -16.09 18.77
C PRO A 102 15.41 -14.63 18.32
N THR A 103 16.38 -13.83 18.76
CA THR A 103 16.61 -12.44 18.30
C THR A 103 17.79 -12.31 17.32
N SER A 104 18.50 -13.40 17.01
CA SER A 104 19.62 -13.39 16.06
C SER A 104 19.91 -14.79 15.53
N GLY A 105 20.67 -14.87 14.43
CA GLY A 105 21.02 -16.13 13.77
C GLY A 105 19.95 -16.67 12.83
N LEU A 106 18.91 -15.87 12.55
CA LEU A 106 17.84 -16.16 11.59
C LEU A 106 18.35 -15.95 10.16
N VAL A 107 17.94 -16.81 9.22
CA VAL A 107 18.47 -16.80 7.85
C VAL A 107 17.39 -16.99 6.78
N THR A 108 17.27 -16.01 5.87
CA THR A 108 16.42 -16.05 4.68
C THR A 108 17.26 -16.29 3.41
N THR A 109 16.59 -16.37 2.25
CA THR A 109 17.22 -16.33 0.91
C THR A 109 16.36 -15.46 -0.02
N GLU A 110 16.97 -14.75 -0.97
CA GLU A 110 16.25 -13.87 -1.91
C GLU A 110 15.18 -14.62 -2.73
N THR A 111 15.45 -15.88 -3.07
CA THR A 111 14.54 -16.92 -3.59
C THR A 111 13.28 -17.22 -2.75
N GLY A 112 12.90 -16.36 -1.80
CA GLY A 112 11.72 -16.49 -0.93
C GLY A 112 11.93 -17.41 0.28
N GLY A 113 13.18 -17.63 0.70
CA GLY A 113 13.52 -18.45 1.86
C GLY A 113 13.02 -17.83 3.17
N THR A 114 12.52 -18.66 4.09
CA THR A 114 11.87 -18.19 5.33
C THR A 114 12.54 -18.70 6.61
N ASP A 115 12.58 -17.87 7.64
CA ASP A 115 12.90 -18.26 9.03
C ASP A 115 11.85 -17.71 10.01
N LYS A 116 11.89 -18.08 11.30
CA LYS A 116 10.80 -17.78 12.26
C LYS A 116 11.28 -17.42 13.65
N PHE A 117 10.67 -16.39 14.23
CA PHE A 117 10.77 -16.09 15.65
C PHE A 117 9.42 -16.26 16.36
N THR A 118 9.48 -16.33 17.68
CA THR A 118 8.31 -16.39 18.56
C THR A 118 8.32 -15.22 19.53
N ILE A 119 7.14 -14.69 19.85
CA ILE A 119 6.95 -13.62 20.82
C ILE A 119 5.86 -14.01 21.84
N LYS A 120 6.03 -13.61 23.10
CA LYS A 120 5.02 -13.70 24.18
C LYS A 120 5.23 -12.60 25.22
N LEU A 121 4.26 -12.40 26.11
CA LEU A 121 4.47 -11.63 27.35
C LEU A 121 4.90 -12.56 28.50
N ASN A 122 5.52 -11.97 29.52
CA ASN A 122 5.95 -12.68 30.73
C ASN A 122 4.94 -12.65 31.89
N THR A 123 4.00 -11.70 31.88
CA THR A 123 2.88 -11.63 32.83
C THR A 123 1.56 -11.33 32.13
N GLN A 124 0.44 -11.62 32.80
CA GLN A 124 -0.90 -11.29 32.30
C GLN A 124 -1.11 -9.77 32.29
N PRO A 125 -1.43 -9.16 31.13
CA PRO A 125 -1.72 -7.74 31.06
C PRO A 125 -3.17 -7.47 31.46
N THR A 126 -3.40 -6.27 32.00
CA THR A 126 -4.69 -5.76 32.47
C THR A 126 -5.48 -5.02 31.39
N ALA A 127 -4.84 -4.68 30.27
CA ALA A 127 -5.44 -4.17 29.04
C ALA A 127 -4.66 -4.71 27.84
N ASP A 128 -5.21 -4.62 26.63
CA ASP A 128 -4.56 -5.14 25.43
C ASP A 128 -3.21 -4.44 25.17
N VAL A 129 -2.22 -5.23 24.76
CA VAL A 129 -0.84 -4.83 24.46
C VAL A 129 -0.59 -5.08 22.98
N ARG A 130 -0.54 -3.99 22.21
CA ARG A 130 -0.19 -4.01 20.79
C ARG A 130 1.33 -3.85 20.66
N ILE A 131 1.96 -4.76 19.91
CA ILE A 131 3.37 -4.72 19.56
C ILE A 131 3.45 -4.68 18.04
N ASP A 132 4.15 -3.69 17.50
CA ASP A 132 4.34 -3.50 16.06
C ASP A 132 5.79 -3.77 15.65
N PHE A 133 5.97 -4.28 14.43
CA PHE A 133 7.25 -4.65 13.84
C PHE A 133 7.44 -3.95 12.49
N GLY A 134 8.66 -3.47 12.22
CA GLY A 134 9.06 -2.99 10.89
C GLY A 134 10.36 -3.65 10.45
N SER A 135 10.60 -3.78 9.14
CA SER A 135 11.92 -4.15 8.62
C SER A 135 12.72 -2.88 8.32
N ASN A 136 13.97 -2.78 8.80
CA ASN A 136 14.83 -1.64 8.46
C ASN A 136 15.37 -1.68 7.01
N ASN A 137 15.24 -2.82 6.33
CA ASN A 137 15.36 -2.93 4.87
C ASN A 137 14.35 -3.96 4.35
N ALA A 138 13.18 -3.49 3.93
CA ALA A 138 12.11 -4.35 3.40
C ALA A 138 12.45 -5.02 2.05
N ALA A 139 13.51 -4.57 1.36
CA ALA A 139 14.03 -5.24 0.16
C ALA A 139 14.80 -6.53 0.48
N GLU A 140 15.25 -6.73 1.72
CA GLU A 140 15.87 -7.99 2.17
C GLU A 140 14.85 -9.00 2.64
N GLY A 141 13.79 -8.51 3.29
CA GLY A 141 12.77 -9.38 3.82
C GLY A 141 11.78 -8.70 4.75
N VAL A 142 10.65 -9.39 4.89
CA VAL A 142 9.41 -8.89 5.50
C VAL A 142 8.84 -9.91 6.49
N VAL A 143 8.02 -9.43 7.43
CA VAL A 143 7.33 -10.27 8.43
C VAL A 143 5.92 -10.63 7.98
N SER A 144 5.48 -11.85 8.32
CA SER A 144 4.14 -12.38 8.01
C SER A 144 3.02 -11.73 8.82
N SER A 145 3.34 -10.94 9.85
CA SER A 145 2.45 -10.00 10.50
C SER A 145 3.28 -8.85 11.07
N GLN A 146 2.92 -7.61 10.73
CA GLN A 146 3.57 -6.40 11.26
C GLN A 146 3.01 -5.99 12.63
N THR A 147 1.95 -6.65 13.12
CA THR A 147 1.38 -6.42 14.44
C THR A 147 1.13 -7.75 15.16
N VAL A 148 1.37 -7.78 16.47
CA VAL A 148 0.88 -8.80 17.39
C VAL A 148 0.11 -8.11 18.52
N ILE A 149 -1.07 -8.63 18.86
CA ILE A 149 -1.87 -8.14 20.00
C ILE A 149 -1.95 -9.24 21.05
N PHE A 150 -1.58 -8.88 22.28
CA PHE A 150 -1.77 -9.69 23.47
C PHE A 150 -2.86 -9.11 24.36
N ASN A 151 -3.64 -9.98 24.98
CA ASN A 151 -4.67 -9.68 25.96
C ASN A 151 -4.62 -10.71 27.09
N SER A 152 -5.52 -10.57 28.07
CA SER A 152 -5.55 -11.42 29.26
C SER A 152 -5.77 -12.91 28.99
N SER A 153 -6.16 -13.33 27.78
CA SER A 153 -6.38 -14.73 27.39
C SER A 153 -5.25 -15.39 26.58
N ASN A 154 -4.40 -14.60 25.89
CA ASN A 154 -3.35 -15.13 24.99
C ASN A 154 -1.92 -14.68 25.34
N TRP A 155 -1.72 -13.81 26.32
CA TRP A 155 -0.41 -13.25 26.72
C TRP A 155 0.73 -14.26 26.88
N ASN A 156 0.45 -15.44 27.42
CA ASN A 156 1.44 -16.50 27.69
C ASN A 156 1.64 -17.46 26.51
N GLN A 157 0.84 -17.33 25.45
CA GLN A 157 0.90 -18.18 24.27
C GLN A 157 1.91 -17.59 23.28
N ALA A 158 2.90 -18.40 22.88
CA ALA A 158 3.93 -17.96 21.95
C ALA A 158 3.35 -17.77 20.53
N GLN A 159 3.17 -16.52 20.13
CA GLN A 159 2.77 -16.18 18.76
C GLN A 159 3.99 -16.29 17.85
N THR A 160 3.85 -16.93 16.69
CA THR A 160 4.96 -17.16 15.75
C THR A 160 4.88 -16.17 14.61
N VAL A 161 5.95 -15.42 14.38
CA VAL A 161 6.11 -14.54 13.22
C VAL A 161 7.09 -15.21 12.26
N THR A 162 6.67 -15.36 11.00
CA THR A 162 7.55 -15.85 9.93
C THR A 162 8.18 -14.66 9.22
N ILE A 163 9.47 -14.74 8.94
CA ILE A 163 10.23 -13.78 8.14
C ILE A 163 10.46 -14.42 6.77
N THR A 164 10.26 -13.67 5.68
CA THR A 164 10.46 -14.13 4.29
C THR A 164 11.46 -13.21 3.61
N GLY A 165 12.48 -13.80 2.97
CA GLY A 165 13.45 -13.07 2.16
C GLY A 165 12.82 -12.53 0.87
N VAL A 166 13.40 -11.45 0.33
CA VAL A 166 12.95 -10.77 -0.89
C VAL A 166 14.11 -10.71 -1.89
N ASP A 167 13.76 -10.82 -3.19
CA ASP A 167 14.65 -10.78 -4.36
C ASP A 167 14.77 -9.34 -4.90
N ASP A 168 15.98 -8.76 -4.85
CA ASP A 168 16.27 -7.44 -5.43
C ASP A 168 17.00 -7.50 -6.80
N ARG A 169 17.50 -8.69 -7.18
CA ARG A 169 18.22 -9.02 -8.43
C ARG A 169 19.58 -8.33 -8.62
N VAL A 170 20.24 -7.90 -7.54
CA VAL A 170 21.55 -7.26 -7.60
C VAL A 170 22.59 -8.14 -6.90
N TYR A 171 23.63 -8.58 -7.63
CA TYR A 171 24.76 -9.24 -6.99
C TYR A 171 25.50 -8.27 -6.07
N ASP A 172 25.27 -8.38 -4.76
CA ASP A 172 25.89 -7.51 -3.77
C ASP A 172 26.24 -8.19 -2.43
N GLY A 173 25.91 -9.48 -2.26
CA GLY A 173 26.39 -10.39 -1.22
C GLY A 173 25.64 -10.35 0.12
N ASN A 174 25.20 -11.53 0.57
CA ASN A 174 24.52 -11.87 1.85
C ASN A 174 24.33 -10.68 2.82
N LYS A 175 23.17 -10.04 2.73
CA LYS A 175 22.85 -8.88 3.56
C LYS A 175 22.42 -9.25 4.96
N THR A 176 22.61 -8.33 5.89
CA THR A 176 22.14 -8.48 7.27
C THR A 176 21.30 -7.26 7.62
N TYR A 177 20.08 -7.52 8.06
CA TYR A 177 19.06 -6.53 8.34
C TYR A 177 18.37 -6.82 9.67
N THR A 178 17.49 -5.92 10.08
CA THR A 178 16.88 -5.90 11.40
C THR A 178 15.38 -5.76 11.28
N ILE A 179 14.64 -6.71 11.87
CA ILE A 179 13.24 -6.47 12.24
C ILE A 179 13.24 -5.67 13.54
N VAL A 180 12.88 -4.40 13.42
CA VAL A 180 12.72 -3.46 14.52
C VAL A 180 11.44 -3.81 15.27
N THR A 181 11.50 -3.89 16.60
CA THR A 181 10.30 -3.92 17.44
C THR A 181 10.02 -2.50 17.93
N ASN A 182 8.77 -2.05 17.77
CA ASN A 182 8.33 -0.75 18.27
C ASN A 182 7.90 -0.84 19.74
N PRO A 183 8.08 0.24 20.54
CA PRO A 183 7.57 0.31 21.91
C PRO A 183 6.09 -0.04 21.99
N ALA A 184 5.72 -0.95 22.89
CA ALA A 184 4.39 -1.53 22.93
C ALA A 184 3.31 -0.49 23.34
N VAL A 185 2.20 -0.47 22.61
CA VAL A 185 1.07 0.42 22.85
C VAL A 185 0.05 -0.31 23.72
N SER A 186 -0.18 0.18 24.94
CA SER A 186 -1.18 -0.38 25.87
C SER A 186 -1.71 0.67 26.83
N ASN A 187 -2.89 0.40 27.40
CA ASN A 187 -3.39 1.10 28.59
C ASN A 187 -2.88 0.47 29.90
N ASP A 188 -2.22 -0.69 29.84
CA ASP A 188 -1.50 -1.26 31.00
C ASP A 188 -0.17 -0.54 31.19
N ARG A 189 0.02 0.10 32.35
CA ARG A 189 1.24 0.84 32.68
C ARG A 189 2.51 -0.02 32.75
N ASN A 190 2.37 -1.34 32.90
CA ASN A 190 3.50 -2.27 32.93
C ASN A 190 3.99 -2.65 31.52
N TYR A 191 3.22 -2.34 30.48
CA TYR A 191 3.53 -2.66 29.08
C TYR A 191 3.53 -1.43 28.17
N SER A 192 2.86 -0.34 28.53
CA SER A 192 2.85 0.93 27.80
C SER A 192 4.26 1.51 27.64
N GLY A 193 4.75 1.60 26.41
CA GLY A 193 6.09 2.10 26.09
C GLY A 193 7.22 1.10 26.32
N LEU A 194 6.93 -0.12 26.79
CA LEU A 194 7.92 -1.17 26.97
C LEU A 194 8.39 -1.64 25.59
N ASN A 195 9.68 -1.50 25.28
CA ASN A 195 10.24 -2.01 24.03
C ASN A 195 11.00 -3.33 24.23
N ALA A 196 10.93 -4.21 23.22
CA ALA A 196 11.69 -5.45 23.18
C ALA A 196 13.04 -5.24 22.48
N ALA A 197 13.86 -6.29 22.44
CA ALA A 197 15.08 -6.30 21.63
C ALA A 197 14.75 -6.58 20.15
N ASP A 198 15.34 -5.76 19.27
CA ASP A 198 15.29 -5.97 17.82
C ASP A 198 15.90 -7.31 17.38
N ILE A 199 15.52 -7.76 16.17
CA ILE A 199 15.80 -9.09 15.67
C ILE A 199 16.71 -9.01 14.44
N THR A 200 17.92 -9.57 14.51
CA THR A 200 18.88 -9.58 13.40
C THR A 200 18.69 -10.81 12.51
N VAL A 201 18.60 -10.59 11.19
CA VAL A 201 18.38 -11.61 10.16
C VAL A 201 19.43 -11.46 9.05
N THR A 202 19.90 -12.56 8.49
CA THR A 202 20.79 -12.56 7.32
C THR A 202 20.05 -13.09 6.09
N ASN A 203 19.89 -12.25 5.07
CA ASN A 203 19.46 -12.64 3.73
C ASN A 203 20.63 -13.28 2.97
N ARG A 204 20.36 -14.05 1.91
CA ARG A 204 21.40 -14.76 1.17
C ARG A 204 21.28 -14.58 -0.34
N ASP A 205 22.39 -14.09 -0.86
CA ASP A 205 22.68 -13.80 -2.27
C ASP A 205 22.45 -15.05 -3.12
N ASN A 206 21.62 -14.95 -4.16
CA ASN A 206 21.48 -15.99 -5.19
C ASN A 206 22.05 -15.64 -6.58
N GLU A 207 22.76 -14.52 -6.69
CA GLU A 207 23.17 -13.98 -7.97
C GLU A 207 24.54 -14.50 -8.43
N PRO A 208 24.75 -14.72 -9.74
CA PRO A 208 26.03 -15.18 -10.26
C PRO A 208 27.07 -14.04 -10.23
N SER A 209 27.96 -14.08 -9.24
CA SER A 209 29.07 -13.15 -9.02
C SER A 209 29.74 -12.66 -10.32
N THR A 210 29.59 -11.36 -10.60
CA THR A 210 29.96 -10.72 -11.87
C THR A 210 31.46 -10.47 -12.02
N THR A 211 32.23 -11.56 -12.15
CA THR A 211 33.68 -11.50 -12.39
C THR A 211 33.97 -10.96 -13.79
N THR A 212 34.19 -9.64 -13.88
CA THR A 212 34.48 -8.93 -15.14
C THR A 212 35.87 -9.33 -15.69
N ASN A 213 35.89 -10.40 -16.49
CA ASN A 213 37.10 -10.99 -17.03
C ASN A 213 37.63 -10.18 -18.23
N SER A 214 38.25 -9.03 -17.94
CA SER A 214 38.90 -8.14 -18.92
C SER A 214 40.13 -8.80 -19.55
N ASN A 215 39.93 -9.72 -20.50
CA ASN A 215 41.00 -10.35 -21.27
C ASN A 215 40.77 -10.21 -22.78
N SER A 216 41.20 -9.08 -23.34
CA SER A 216 41.38 -8.93 -24.79
C SER A 216 42.64 -9.70 -25.21
N GLY A 217 42.48 -10.99 -25.55
CA GLY A 217 43.62 -11.89 -25.69
C GLY A 217 43.34 -13.25 -26.35
N SER A 218 43.15 -13.24 -27.67
CA SER A 218 43.44 -14.35 -28.62
C SER A 218 43.48 -15.79 -28.09
N GLY A 219 42.31 -16.44 -27.98
CA GLY A 219 42.13 -17.82 -28.43
C GLY A 219 42.46 -18.98 -27.47
N THR A 220 41.43 -19.77 -27.16
CA THR A 220 41.51 -21.23 -27.04
C THR A 220 40.14 -21.83 -27.34
N ASN A 221 40.08 -22.97 -28.03
CA ASN A 221 38.81 -23.64 -28.34
C ASN A 221 38.19 -24.27 -27.09
N SER A 222 36.93 -23.96 -26.82
CA SER A 222 36.04 -24.77 -25.99
C SER A 222 34.78 -25.11 -26.78
N SER A 223 34.71 -26.36 -27.25
CA SER A 223 33.50 -27.10 -27.65
C SER A 223 32.44 -26.34 -28.46
N VAL A 224 32.63 -26.27 -29.78
CA VAL A 224 31.51 -26.09 -30.72
C VAL A 224 30.55 -27.27 -30.56
N LYS A 225 29.30 -27.03 -30.11
CA LYS A 225 28.20 -28.01 -30.26
C LYS A 225 27.99 -28.25 -31.75
N THR A 226 28.07 -29.50 -32.21
CA THR A 226 27.82 -29.87 -33.61
C THR A 226 26.35 -29.72 -33.99
N GLU A 227 26.06 -29.59 -35.29
CA GLU A 227 24.77 -29.22 -35.94
C GLU A 227 23.53 -30.10 -35.65
N GLN A 228 23.50 -30.88 -34.57
CA GLN A 228 22.42 -31.81 -34.24
C GLN A 228 21.81 -31.60 -32.84
N GLU A 229 22.31 -30.65 -32.05
CA GLU A 229 21.59 -30.08 -30.91
C GLU A 229 21.02 -28.70 -31.32
N MET A 230 19.72 -28.62 -31.59
CA MET A 230 19.05 -27.31 -31.58
C MET A 230 19.10 -26.76 -30.16
N LEU A 231 19.39 -25.46 -30.02
CA LEU A 231 19.22 -24.73 -28.76
C LEU A 231 17.82 -24.97 -28.22
N SER A 232 17.71 -25.30 -26.93
CA SER A 232 16.43 -25.33 -26.23
C SER A 232 15.74 -23.96 -26.29
N GLU A 233 14.41 -23.92 -26.17
CA GLU A 233 13.69 -22.64 -26.16
C GLU A 233 14.15 -21.76 -24.98
N GLU A 234 14.59 -22.36 -23.88
CA GLU A 234 15.17 -21.68 -22.72
C GLU A 234 16.58 -21.13 -23.02
N GLU A 235 17.46 -21.86 -23.72
CA GLU A 235 18.73 -21.32 -24.21
C GLU A 235 18.50 -20.15 -25.20
N LYS A 236 17.50 -20.26 -26.09
CA LYS A 236 17.14 -19.18 -27.03
C LYS A 236 16.63 -17.93 -26.29
N LYS A 237 15.70 -18.09 -25.34
CA LYS A 237 15.17 -17.01 -24.48
C LYS A 237 16.30 -16.32 -23.71
N ALA A 238 17.25 -17.07 -23.16
CA ALA A 238 18.40 -16.51 -22.46
C ALA A 238 19.29 -15.67 -23.38
N ILE A 239 19.63 -16.17 -24.58
CA ILE A 239 20.40 -15.41 -25.58
C ILE A 239 19.65 -14.14 -26.00
N ILE A 240 18.34 -14.25 -26.24
CA ILE A 240 17.45 -13.12 -26.57
C ILE A 240 17.48 -12.04 -25.48
N ALA A 241 17.33 -12.41 -24.20
CA ALA A 241 17.34 -11.47 -23.09
C ALA A 241 18.71 -10.78 -22.91
N ILE A 242 19.81 -11.52 -23.11
CA ILE A 242 21.18 -10.98 -23.08
C ILE A 242 21.40 -9.99 -24.22
N MET A 243 20.91 -10.28 -25.43
CA MET A 243 21.02 -9.37 -26.58
C MET A 243 20.14 -8.12 -26.43
N GLY A 244 18.89 -8.27 -25.98
CA GLY A 244 17.98 -7.14 -25.77
C GLY A 244 18.56 -6.10 -24.82
N SER A 245 19.01 -6.55 -23.64
CA SER A 245 19.65 -5.71 -22.63
C SER A 245 20.98 -5.10 -23.09
N SER A 246 21.82 -5.86 -23.81
CA SER A 246 23.12 -5.38 -24.32
C SER A 246 23.02 -4.31 -25.42
N PHE A 247 21.88 -4.20 -26.10
CA PHE A 247 21.66 -3.24 -27.20
C PHE A 247 20.57 -2.20 -26.91
N GLY A 248 20.01 -2.18 -25.69
CA GLY A 248 18.96 -1.23 -25.28
C GLY A 248 17.59 -1.50 -25.91
N LEU A 249 17.34 -2.71 -26.41
CA LEU A 249 16.11 -3.13 -27.07
C LEU A 249 15.07 -3.68 -26.08
N ASN A 250 15.02 -3.13 -24.86
CA ASN A 250 14.20 -3.65 -23.76
C ASN A 250 12.70 -3.66 -24.06
N ASN A 251 12.24 -2.77 -24.94
CA ASN A 251 10.85 -2.69 -25.37
C ASN A 251 10.48 -3.69 -26.48
N PHE A 252 11.36 -4.59 -26.92
CA PHE A 252 11.07 -5.54 -28.01
C PHE A 252 10.89 -6.97 -27.52
N LEU A 253 9.82 -7.63 -27.97
CA LEU A 253 9.73 -9.10 -27.96
C LEU A 253 10.46 -9.67 -29.19
N PHE A 254 11.08 -10.84 -28.99
CA PHE A 254 11.77 -11.58 -30.05
C PHE A 254 11.23 -13.00 -30.09
N ASN A 255 10.46 -13.32 -31.13
CA ASN A 255 9.77 -14.61 -31.26
C ASN A 255 10.55 -15.64 -32.10
N ASN A 256 11.69 -15.28 -32.69
CA ASN A 256 12.70 -16.25 -33.12
C ASN A 256 14.14 -15.74 -33.01
N LEU A 257 15.05 -16.71 -32.84
CA LEU A 257 16.49 -16.56 -33.01
C LEU A 257 16.91 -17.54 -34.12
N THR A 258 17.21 -17.03 -35.31
CA THR A 258 17.54 -17.85 -36.49
C THR A 258 19.01 -17.71 -36.84
N VAL A 259 19.77 -18.78 -36.58
CA VAL A 259 21.19 -18.91 -36.95
C VAL A 259 21.29 -19.45 -38.39
N SER A 260 22.05 -18.79 -39.25
CA SER A 260 22.22 -19.18 -40.66
C SER A 260 23.69 -19.10 -41.07
N GLY A 261 24.46 -20.12 -40.72
CA GLY A 261 25.93 -20.10 -40.83
C GLY A 261 26.52 -19.20 -39.75
N ASP A 262 27.38 -18.26 -40.15
CA ASP A 262 27.98 -17.28 -39.23
C ASP A 262 27.04 -16.11 -38.88
N ASP A 263 25.85 -16.02 -39.50
CA ASP A 263 24.89 -14.93 -39.32
C ASP A 263 23.81 -15.26 -38.26
N LEU A 264 23.44 -14.26 -37.47
CA LEU A 264 22.55 -14.37 -36.32
C LEU A 264 21.38 -13.39 -36.46
N THR A 265 20.26 -13.87 -36.97
CA THR A 265 19.08 -13.04 -37.21
C THR A 265 18.06 -13.13 -36.07
N LEU A 266 17.62 -11.98 -35.58
CA LEU A 266 16.61 -11.83 -34.54
C LEU A 266 15.26 -11.48 -35.17
N GLY A 267 14.25 -12.34 -34.97
CA GLY A 267 12.86 -12.04 -35.32
C GLY A 267 12.19 -11.22 -34.22
N ALA A 268 12.43 -9.91 -34.21
CA ALA A 268 11.64 -8.97 -33.41
C ALA A 268 10.19 -8.92 -33.93
N VAL A 269 9.21 -8.91 -33.03
CA VAL A 269 7.77 -8.83 -33.35
C VAL A 269 7.21 -7.41 -33.19
N GLY A 270 8.07 -6.41 -33.35
CA GLY A 270 7.77 -5.03 -32.96
C GLY A 270 7.94 -4.83 -31.44
N PRO A 271 7.66 -3.62 -30.95
CA PRO A 271 7.75 -3.32 -29.55
C PRO A 271 6.52 -3.84 -28.80
N VAL A 272 6.74 -4.17 -27.53
CA VAL A 272 5.71 -4.31 -26.53
C VAL A 272 5.54 -3.01 -25.77
N THR A 273 4.31 -2.52 -25.70
CA THR A 273 3.91 -1.65 -24.60
C THR A 273 3.73 -2.56 -23.38
N ALA A 274 4.76 -2.60 -22.53
CA ALA A 274 4.69 -3.20 -21.20
C ALA A 274 4.18 -2.13 -20.23
N GLY A 275 3.20 -2.47 -19.39
CA GLY A 275 2.56 -1.48 -18.54
C GLY A 275 1.69 -2.05 -17.42
N LEU A 276 0.98 -1.17 -16.71
CA LEU A 276 0.08 -1.49 -15.60
C LEU A 276 -1.32 -0.89 -15.79
N VAL A 277 -2.34 -1.55 -15.27
CA VAL A 277 -3.70 -1.00 -15.08
C VAL A 277 -3.94 -0.79 -13.59
N VAL A 278 -4.16 0.46 -13.18
CA VAL A 278 -4.19 0.86 -11.77
C VAL A 278 -5.37 1.80 -11.46
N ASP A 279 -6.33 1.25 -10.72
CA ASP A 279 -7.27 1.94 -9.81
C ASP A 279 -7.03 1.47 -8.35
N GLY A 280 -5.93 0.75 -8.13
CA GLY A 280 -5.98 -0.59 -7.55
C GLY A 280 -5.50 -1.57 -8.64
N TYR A 281 -4.63 -2.54 -8.33
CA TYR A 281 -4.08 -3.41 -9.37
C TYR A 281 -5.18 -4.32 -9.94
N ILE A 282 -5.57 -4.10 -11.20
CA ILE A 282 -6.70 -4.81 -11.83
C ILE A 282 -6.21 -6.11 -12.48
N SER A 283 -6.62 -7.26 -11.95
CA SER A 283 -6.29 -8.57 -12.50
C SER A 283 -7.29 -9.03 -13.57
N GLY A 284 -6.78 -9.57 -14.69
CA GLY A 284 -7.62 -10.11 -15.77
C GLY A 284 -8.39 -9.08 -16.59
N ALA A 285 -8.02 -7.79 -16.53
CA ALA A 285 -8.54 -6.77 -17.44
C ALA A 285 -8.12 -7.08 -18.88
N THR A 286 -8.98 -6.81 -19.86
CA THR A 286 -8.56 -6.79 -21.26
C THR A 286 -7.97 -5.42 -21.57
N VAL A 287 -6.73 -5.41 -22.06
CA VAL A 287 -6.03 -4.18 -22.51
C VAL A 287 -5.86 -4.24 -24.02
N PHE A 288 -6.18 -3.16 -24.73
CA PHE A 288 -6.05 -3.09 -26.19
C PHE A 288 -5.62 -1.70 -26.66
N LEU A 289 -5.08 -1.63 -27.89
CA LEU A 289 -4.83 -0.36 -28.59
C LEU A 289 -6.09 0.05 -29.36
N ASP A 290 -6.82 1.02 -28.82
CA ASP A 290 -7.90 1.72 -29.50
C ASP A 290 -7.29 2.67 -30.55
N ALA A 291 -7.10 2.15 -31.76
CA ALA A 291 -6.39 2.83 -32.85
C ALA A 291 -7.28 3.83 -33.62
N ASN A 292 -8.59 3.78 -33.36
CA ASN A 292 -9.60 4.64 -33.99
C ASN A 292 -10.24 5.65 -33.02
N LYS A 293 -9.93 5.54 -31.72
CA LYS A 293 -10.34 6.41 -30.60
C LYS A 293 -11.84 6.37 -30.30
N ASN A 294 -12.46 5.20 -30.41
CA ASN A 294 -13.89 4.97 -30.08
C ASN A 294 -14.12 4.37 -28.67
N GLY A 295 -13.08 3.86 -28.00
CA GLY A 295 -13.16 3.17 -26.71
C GLY A 295 -13.68 1.72 -26.75
N ILE A 296 -13.85 1.14 -27.94
CA ILE A 296 -14.43 -0.18 -28.19
C ILE A 296 -13.40 -1.02 -28.94
N LYS A 297 -13.11 -2.23 -28.43
CA LYS A 297 -12.14 -3.14 -29.04
C LYS A 297 -12.63 -3.65 -30.40
N ASP A 298 -12.03 -3.14 -31.47
CA ASP A 298 -12.41 -3.43 -32.85
C ASP A 298 -11.66 -4.64 -33.45
N ALA A 299 -12.20 -5.17 -34.56
CA ALA A 299 -11.70 -6.38 -35.20
C ALA A 299 -10.35 -6.13 -35.94
N GLY A 300 -9.24 -6.41 -35.24
CA GLY A 300 -7.88 -6.23 -35.75
C GLY A 300 -6.99 -5.39 -34.84
N GLU A 301 -7.55 -4.78 -33.81
CA GLU A 301 -6.78 -4.07 -32.78
C GLU A 301 -6.03 -5.07 -31.87
N PRO A 302 -4.73 -4.86 -31.61
CA PRO A 302 -3.94 -5.75 -30.77
C PRO A 302 -4.44 -5.66 -29.33
N SER A 303 -4.39 -6.80 -28.62
CA SER A 303 -4.90 -6.89 -27.26
C SER A 303 -4.22 -7.97 -26.43
N THR A 304 -4.20 -7.75 -25.12
CA THR A 304 -3.61 -8.62 -24.10
C THR A 304 -4.50 -8.65 -22.85
N THR A 305 -4.07 -9.31 -21.78
CA THR A 305 -4.76 -9.32 -20.47
C THR A 305 -3.79 -9.09 -19.32
N THR A 306 -4.23 -8.41 -18.26
CA THR A 306 -3.38 -8.17 -17.08
C THR A 306 -3.19 -9.39 -16.19
N ASP A 307 -2.02 -9.47 -15.54
CA ASP A 307 -1.69 -10.47 -14.52
C ASP A 307 -2.30 -10.14 -13.14
N SER A 308 -1.94 -10.91 -12.09
CA SER A 308 -2.40 -10.66 -10.72
C SER A 308 -1.84 -9.41 -10.05
N ASN A 309 -0.99 -8.65 -10.74
CA ASN A 309 -0.35 -7.42 -10.27
C ASN A 309 -0.74 -6.22 -11.17
N GLY A 310 -1.79 -6.36 -12.00
CA GLY A 310 -2.22 -5.35 -12.95
C GLY A 310 -1.31 -5.18 -14.17
N LYS A 311 -0.26 -6.00 -14.32
CA LYS A 311 0.77 -5.84 -15.36
C LYS A 311 0.36 -6.52 -16.65
N TYR A 312 0.68 -5.91 -17.78
CA TYR A 312 0.44 -6.46 -19.11
C TYR A 312 1.62 -6.23 -20.05
N ASN A 313 1.73 -7.08 -21.07
CA ASN A 313 2.59 -6.87 -22.23
C ASN A 313 1.69 -6.88 -23.48
N LEU A 314 1.64 -5.77 -24.22
CA LEU A 314 0.84 -5.61 -25.44
C LEU A 314 1.76 -5.54 -26.67
N GLU A 315 1.75 -6.58 -27.51
CA GLU A 315 2.50 -6.64 -28.77
C GLU A 315 1.79 -5.78 -29.83
N ILE A 316 2.42 -4.70 -30.32
CA ILE A 316 1.83 -3.78 -31.30
C ILE A 316 2.60 -3.84 -32.64
N PRO A 317 1.98 -4.33 -33.74
CA PRO A 317 2.61 -4.38 -35.05
C PRO A 317 2.83 -2.98 -35.65
N LEU A 318 4.03 -2.40 -35.48
CA LEU A 318 4.39 -1.08 -36.02
C LEU A 318 4.00 -0.90 -37.49
N GLU A 319 4.25 -1.92 -38.32
CA GLU A 319 3.95 -1.84 -39.76
C GLU A 319 2.46 -1.64 -40.11
N SER A 320 1.56 -1.78 -39.12
CA SER A 320 0.13 -1.47 -39.22
C SER A 320 -0.31 -0.23 -38.41
N PHE A 321 0.38 0.11 -37.31
CA PHE A 321 -0.07 1.14 -36.36
C PHE A 321 0.84 2.37 -36.25
N ASP A 322 2.15 2.23 -36.46
CA ASP A 322 3.10 3.35 -36.59
C ASP A 322 2.90 4.00 -37.98
N LYS A 323 2.17 5.11 -37.97
CA LYS A 323 1.72 5.84 -39.18
C LYS A 323 2.83 6.76 -39.68
N ASN A 324 3.69 7.26 -38.79
CA ASN A 324 4.72 8.25 -39.11
C ASN A 324 6.12 7.65 -39.38
N LYS A 325 6.34 6.41 -38.94
CA LYS A 325 7.51 5.55 -39.10
C LYS A 325 8.74 5.96 -38.29
N ASN A 326 8.51 6.40 -37.05
CA ASN A 326 9.58 6.70 -36.08
C ASN A 326 10.05 5.46 -35.29
N GLY A 327 9.30 4.35 -35.30
CA GLY A 327 9.61 3.14 -34.54
C GLY A 327 8.95 3.07 -33.15
N GLN A 328 8.02 3.98 -32.85
CA GLN A 328 7.26 4.08 -31.62
C GLN A 328 5.74 4.03 -31.95
N ILE A 329 4.88 4.17 -30.95
CA ILE A 329 3.42 4.34 -31.14
C ILE A 329 3.03 5.60 -30.40
N ASP A 330 2.68 6.65 -31.15
CA ASP A 330 2.50 7.99 -30.59
C ASP A 330 1.04 8.25 -30.12
N PRO A 331 0.80 9.27 -29.27
CA PRO A 331 -0.55 9.69 -28.85
C PRO A 331 -1.51 10.01 -30.02
N GLU A 332 -1.00 10.44 -31.17
CA GLU A 332 -1.79 10.66 -32.39
C GLU A 332 -2.29 9.35 -33.03
N GLU A 333 -1.71 8.21 -32.67
CA GLU A 333 -1.85 6.95 -33.41
C GLU A 333 -2.85 5.98 -32.77
N GLY A 334 -3.10 6.10 -31.46
CA GLY A 334 -4.17 5.38 -30.75
C GLY A 334 -4.31 5.85 -29.30
N ASN A 335 -5.10 5.12 -28.52
CA ASN A 335 -5.13 5.14 -27.06
C ASN A 335 -4.89 3.72 -26.54
N LEU A 336 -4.34 3.55 -25.34
CA LEU A 336 -4.50 2.32 -24.58
C LEU A 336 -5.85 2.35 -23.88
N VAL A 337 -6.60 1.25 -23.92
CA VAL A 337 -7.88 1.11 -23.20
C VAL A 337 -7.90 -0.20 -22.43
N ALA A 338 -8.31 -0.14 -21.17
CA ALA A 338 -8.43 -1.27 -20.25
C ALA A 338 -9.86 -1.40 -19.72
N PHE A 339 -10.44 -2.60 -19.78
CA PHE A 339 -11.80 -2.85 -19.31
C PHE A 339 -11.98 -4.25 -18.70
N GLY A 340 -12.92 -4.36 -17.75
CA GLY A 340 -13.18 -5.59 -17.01
C GLY A 340 -11.99 -6.05 -16.15
N GLY A 341 -12.02 -7.31 -15.71
CA GLY A 341 -11.11 -7.81 -14.68
C GLY A 341 -11.61 -7.48 -13.28
N THR A 342 -10.74 -7.54 -12.28
CA THR A 342 -11.09 -7.36 -10.86
C THR A 342 -9.95 -6.67 -10.11
N ASP A 343 -10.27 -5.62 -9.37
CA ASP A 343 -9.34 -4.99 -8.44
C ASP A 343 -8.97 -5.98 -7.32
N THR A 344 -7.68 -6.27 -7.21
CA THR A 344 -7.12 -7.24 -6.26
C THR A 344 -7.24 -6.80 -4.79
N ALA A 345 -7.38 -5.49 -4.52
CA ALA A 345 -7.52 -4.95 -3.17
C ALA A 345 -8.99 -4.93 -2.72
N THR A 346 -9.89 -4.31 -3.49
CA THR A 346 -11.33 -4.27 -3.12
C THR A 346 -12.05 -5.60 -3.38
N ASN A 347 -11.59 -6.40 -4.35
CA ASN A 347 -12.29 -7.54 -4.95
C ASN A 347 -13.60 -7.14 -5.67
N LEU A 348 -13.65 -5.92 -6.21
CA LEU A 348 -14.71 -5.44 -7.09
C LEU A 348 -14.28 -5.52 -8.58
N PRO A 349 -15.23 -5.72 -9.51
CA PRO A 349 -14.95 -5.63 -10.95
C PRO A 349 -14.59 -4.19 -11.37
N LEU A 350 -13.79 -4.05 -12.43
CA LEU A 350 -13.61 -2.77 -13.10
C LEU A 350 -14.82 -2.51 -14.03
N GLU A 351 -15.86 -1.88 -13.48
CA GLU A 351 -17.12 -1.56 -14.19
C GLU A 351 -16.94 -0.47 -15.26
N ASN A 352 -16.05 0.50 -15.02
CA ASN A 352 -15.83 1.64 -15.91
C ASN A 352 -14.48 1.50 -16.65
N SER A 353 -14.50 1.59 -17.98
CA SER A 353 -13.28 1.53 -18.81
C SER A 353 -12.30 2.65 -18.48
N LEU A 354 -11.00 2.31 -18.39
CA LEU A 354 -9.90 3.25 -18.22
C LEU A 354 -9.14 3.42 -19.54
N SER A 355 -8.54 4.59 -19.77
CA SER A 355 -7.74 4.86 -20.97
C SER A 355 -6.45 5.64 -20.67
N ALA A 356 -5.49 5.55 -21.58
CA ALA A 356 -4.27 6.36 -21.58
C ALA A 356 -3.84 6.72 -23.01
N PRO A 357 -2.98 7.75 -23.20
CA PRO A 357 -2.17 7.89 -24.41
C PRO A 357 -1.40 6.60 -24.74
N ALA A 358 -1.13 6.34 -26.02
CA ALA A 358 -0.56 5.07 -26.45
C ALA A 358 0.93 4.84 -26.10
N ASP A 359 1.62 5.90 -25.68
CA ASP A 359 3.00 5.93 -25.20
C ASP A 359 3.12 5.77 -23.66
N ALA A 360 2.00 5.79 -22.93
CA ALA A 360 1.98 5.66 -21.47
C ALA A 360 2.27 4.23 -20.99
N THR A 361 2.95 4.10 -19.85
CA THR A 361 3.20 2.80 -19.20
C THR A 361 2.16 2.46 -18.13
N VAL A 362 1.39 3.44 -17.64
CA VAL A 362 0.26 3.21 -16.73
C VAL A 362 -1.08 3.64 -17.31
N VAL A 363 -2.12 2.86 -17.03
CA VAL A 363 -3.52 3.13 -17.40
C VAL A 363 -4.33 3.28 -16.11
N THR A 364 -4.82 4.50 -15.86
CA THR A 364 -5.45 4.90 -14.59
C THR A 364 -6.68 5.80 -14.80
N PRO A 365 -7.50 6.04 -13.77
CA PRO A 365 -8.51 7.10 -13.79
C PRO A 365 -7.96 8.49 -14.13
N LEU A 366 -6.68 8.79 -13.80
CA LEU A 366 -6.04 10.06 -14.12
C LEU A 366 -5.55 10.14 -15.57
N THR A 367 -4.98 9.07 -16.13
CA THR A 367 -4.64 9.04 -17.56
C THR A 367 -5.89 9.12 -18.43
N SER A 368 -7.03 8.65 -17.92
CA SER A 368 -8.33 8.76 -18.59
C SER A 368 -8.76 10.23 -18.73
N LEU A 369 -8.56 11.04 -17.67
CA LEU A 369 -8.75 12.50 -17.74
C LEU A 369 -7.78 13.16 -18.74
N VAL A 370 -6.51 12.77 -18.74
CA VAL A 370 -5.50 13.27 -19.70
C VAL A 370 -5.90 12.93 -21.14
N THR A 371 -6.42 11.72 -21.38
CA THR A 371 -6.84 11.24 -22.71
C THR A 371 -8.00 12.08 -23.28
N ASP A 372 -9.05 12.38 -22.50
CA ASP A 372 -10.15 13.26 -22.96
C ASP A 372 -9.69 14.73 -23.12
N LEU A 373 -8.71 15.20 -22.35
CA LEU A 373 -8.13 16.54 -22.56
C LEU A 373 -7.36 16.63 -23.89
N ILE A 374 -6.63 15.58 -24.27
CA ILE A 374 -5.95 15.46 -25.57
C ILE A 374 -6.98 15.33 -26.70
N ALA A 375 -8.01 14.51 -26.55
CA ALA A 375 -9.14 14.44 -27.50
C ALA A 375 -9.88 15.78 -27.64
N GLY A 376 -9.91 16.58 -26.57
CA GLY A 376 -10.36 17.97 -26.55
C GLY A 376 -9.42 18.99 -27.20
N GLY A 377 -8.31 18.55 -27.81
CA GLY A 377 -7.38 19.37 -28.59
C GLY A 377 -6.23 20.01 -27.80
N MET A 378 -5.91 19.52 -26.60
CA MET A 378 -4.71 19.94 -25.85
C MET A 378 -3.50 19.07 -26.22
N THR A 379 -2.29 19.60 -26.07
CA THR A 379 -1.10 18.74 -26.09
C THR A 379 -1.00 17.91 -24.81
N GLN A 380 -0.30 16.77 -24.86
CA GLN A 380 -0.13 15.85 -23.73
C GLN A 380 0.37 16.55 -22.46
N SER A 381 1.40 17.39 -22.58
CA SER A 381 1.96 18.14 -21.44
C SER A 381 1.01 19.20 -20.88
N GLU A 382 0.18 19.85 -21.72
CA GLU A 382 -0.84 20.81 -21.26
C GLU A 382 -1.99 20.11 -20.53
N ALA A 383 -2.43 18.96 -21.05
CA ALA A 383 -3.45 18.13 -20.44
C ALA A 383 -3.00 17.61 -19.06
N GLU A 384 -1.82 17.00 -19.01
CA GLU A 384 -1.21 16.42 -17.81
C GLU A 384 -0.90 17.48 -16.75
N SER A 385 -0.34 18.63 -17.15
CA SER A 385 -0.14 19.80 -16.28
C SER A 385 -1.46 20.34 -15.70
N LYS A 386 -2.56 20.33 -16.49
CA LYS A 386 -3.88 20.76 -16.03
C LYS A 386 -4.51 19.79 -15.03
N VAL A 387 -4.43 18.48 -15.26
CA VAL A 387 -4.92 17.47 -14.30
C VAL A 387 -4.17 17.62 -12.98
N LYS A 388 -2.83 17.68 -13.01
CA LYS A 388 -2.00 17.86 -11.80
C LYS A 388 -2.36 19.15 -11.05
N SER A 389 -2.44 20.28 -11.77
CA SER A 389 -2.76 21.60 -11.20
C SER A 389 -4.16 21.66 -10.57
N ALA A 390 -5.17 21.04 -11.19
CA ALA A 390 -6.54 21.05 -10.67
C ALA A 390 -6.68 20.17 -9.42
N LEU A 391 -6.12 18.96 -9.45
CA LEU A 391 -6.24 17.97 -8.37
C LEU A 391 -5.17 18.10 -7.26
N SER A 392 -4.32 19.14 -7.33
CA SER A 392 -3.24 19.41 -6.37
C SER A 392 -2.20 18.30 -6.25
N ILE A 393 -1.88 17.66 -7.38
CA ILE A 393 -0.78 16.70 -7.53
C ILE A 393 0.52 17.50 -7.77
N PRO A 394 1.68 17.11 -7.19
CA PRO A 394 2.95 17.80 -7.41
C PRO A 394 3.35 17.82 -8.88
N GLY A 395 3.93 18.94 -9.34
CA GLY A 395 4.17 19.17 -10.77
C GLY A 395 5.22 18.25 -11.38
N GLU A 396 6.11 17.70 -10.54
CA GLU A 396 7.19 16.77 -10.92
C GLU A 396 6.75 15.31 -11.09
N VAL A 397 5.52 14.95 -10.69
CA VAL A 397 4.94 13.63 -10.98
C VAL A 397 4.71 13.50 -12.49
N ASP A 398 5.03 12.35 -13.07
CA ASP A 398 4.57 11.98 -14.41
C ASP A 398 3.33 11.08 -14.30
N LEU A 399 2.16 11.56 -14.71
CA LEU A 399 0.92 10.78 -14.63
C LEU A 399 0.86 9.60 -15.62
N LEU A 400 1.78 9.51 -16.58
CA LEU A 400 1.82 8.49 -17.64
C LEU A 400 2.81 7.35 -17.36
N ASP A 401 3.67 7.50 -16.33
CA ASP A 401 4.65 6.48 -15.90
C ASP A 401 4.59 6.12 -14.40
N LEU A 402 4.05 6.97 -13.52
CA LEU A 402 4.00 6.70 -12.08
C LEU A 402 3.03 5.56 -11.73
N ASP A 403 3.51 4.52 -11.04
CA ASP A 403 2.68 3.60 -10.25
C ASP A 403 2.31 4.27 -8.91
N PRO A 404 1.08 4.77 -8.72
CA PRO A 404 0.70 5.50 -7.52
C PRO A 404 0.65 4.61 -6.27
N ILE A 405 0.50 3.29 -6.41
CA ILE A 405 0.46 2.35 -5.28
C ILE A 405 1.88 2.08 -4.79
N ALA A 406 2.78 1.69 -5.69
CA ALA A 406 4.17 1.42 -5.35
C ALA A 406 4.89 2.67 -4.83
N SER A 407 4.70 3.82 -5.49
CA SER A 407 5.31 5.08 -5.05
C SER A 407 4.73 5.59 -3.73
N THR A 408 3.44 5.38 -3.45
CA THR A 408 2.90 5.66 -2.11
C THR A 408 3.54 4.76 -1.05
N ALA A 409 3.58 3.44 -1.27
CA ALA A 409 4.07 2.49 -0.28
C ALA A 409 5.56 2.66 0.07
N LYS A 410 6.36 3.19 -0.86
CA LYS A 410 7.78 3.53 -0.66
C LYS A 410 8.03 4.96 -0.15
N ASN A 411 6.97 5.78 0.00
CA ASN A 411 7.07 7.21 0.33
C ASN A 411 7.88 8.04 -0.69
N GLU A 412 7.69 7.77 -1.99
CA GLU A 412 8.25 8.54 -3.11
C GLU A 412 7.42 9.83 -3.35
N SER A 413 8.05 10.90 -3.87
CA SER A 413 7.40 12.24 -4.00
C SER A 413 6.14 12.17 -4.86
N GLY A 414 5.04 12.72 -4.35
CA GLY A 414 3.77 12.77 -5.07
C GLY A 414 3.01 11.45 -5.19
N GLY A 415 3.54 10.33 -4.71
CA GLY A 415 2.85 9.03 -4.74
C GLY A 415 1.50 9.09 -4.02
N ALA A 416 1.52 9.49 -2.74
CA ALA A 416 0.33 9.58 -1.91
C ALA A 416 -0.67 10.64 -2.38
N GLU A 417 -0.19 11.77 -2.92
CA GLU A 417 -1.00 12.78 -3.60
C GLU A 417 -1.73 12.20 -4.81
N THR A 418 -1.01 11.47 -5.67
CA THR A 418 -1.55 10.89 -6.90
C THR A 418 -2.55 9.79 -6.61
N LEU A 419 -2.25 8.89 -5.66
CA LEU A 419 -3.16 7.82 -5.25
C LEU A 419 -4.47 8.37 -4.67
N VAL A 420 -4.40 9.40 -3.81
CA VAL A 420 -5.60 10.07 -3.26
C VAL A 420 -6.38 10.80 -4.35
N ALA A 421 -5.71 11.53 -5.25
CA ALA A 421 -6.38 12.22 -6.36
C ALA A 421 -7.09 11.24 -7.30
N MET A 422 -6.41 10.16 -7.69
CA MET A 422 -6.93 9.08 -8.52
C MET A 422 -8.16 8.42 -7.88
N THR A 423 -8.06 8.04 -6.60
CA THR A 423 -9.18 7.47 -5.82
C THR A 423 -10.39 8.38 -5.82
N LYS A 424 -10.20 9.69 -5.57
CA LYS A 424 -11.30 10.66 -5.51
C LYS A 424 -11.94 10.90 -6.89
N VAL A 425 -11.17 10.79 -7.96
CA VAL A 425 -11.69 10.78 -9.35
C VAL A 425 -12.53 9.53 -9.60
N GLN A 426 -12.03 8.33 -9.28
CA GLN A 426 -12.79 7.09 -9.49
C GLN A 426 -14.10 7.06 -8.68
N ASN A 427 -14.04 7.42 -7.39
CA ASN A 427 -15.22 7.52 -6.54
C ASN A 427 -16.31 8.42 -7.16
N VAL A 428 -15.93 9.51 -7.85
CA VAL A 428 -16.87 10.38 -8.58
C VAL A 428 -17.34 9.73 -9.88
N ILE A 429 -16.46 9.08 -10.65
CA ILE A 429 -16.81 8.39 -11.90
C ILE A 429 -17.85 7.29 -11.63
N THR A 430 -17.57 6.33 -10.76
CA THR A 430 -18.43 5.15 -10.54
C THR A 430 -19.75 5.52 -9.85
N GLN A 431 -19.74 6.32 -8.78
CA GLN A 431 -20.98 6.69 -8.08
C GLN A 431 -21.88 7.61 -8.93
N THR A 432 -21.30 8.51 -9.74
CA THR A 432 -22.11 9.32 -10.68
C THR A 432 -22.65 8.46 -11.82
N SER A 433 -21.85 7.51 -12.33
CA SER A 433 -22.30 6.61 -13.40
C SER A 433 -23.44 5.73 -12.94
N SER A 434 -23.32 5.09 -11.77
CA SER A 434 -24.38 4.24 -11.17
C SER A 434 -25.66 5.02 -10.87
N LEU A 435 -25.55 6.26 -10.39
CA LEU A 435 -26.69 7.17 -10.22
C LEU A 435 -27.39 7.49 -11.56
N ILE A 436 -26.66 7.61 -12.67
CA ILE A 436 -27.28 7.89 -13.98
C ILE A 436 -27.85 6.60 -14.59
N ASP A 437 -27.13 5.48 -14.48
CA ASP A 437 -27.51 4.16 -15.03
C ASP A 437 -28.88 3.71 -14.51
N GLY A 438 -29.12 3.83 -13.19
CA GLY A 438 -30.42 3.54 -12.56
C GLY A 438 -31.61 4.37 -13.08
N ALA A 439 -31.40 5.37 -13.93
CA ALA A 439 -32.45 6.15 -14.59
C ALA A 439 -32.28 6.31 -16.11
N SER A 440 -31.29 5.67 -16.74
CA SER A 440 -30.94 5.81 -18.16
C SER A 440 -31.07 4.49 -18.93
N ALA A 441 -31.01 4.57 -20.26
CA ALA A 441 -30.83 3.43 -21.16
C ALA A 441 -29.60 3.59 -22.08
N ALA A 442 -28.66 4.48 -21.74
CA ALA A 442 -27.36 4.58 -22.41
C ALA A 442 -26.41 3.47 -21.96
N ASP A 443 -25.51 3.03 -22.84
CA ASP A 443 -24.44 2.08 -22.48
C ASP A 443 -23.47 2.70 -21.46
N ASN A 444 -22.95 1.90 -20.52
CA ASN A 444 -22.09 2.35 -19.41
C ASN A 444 -20.86 3.15 -19.87
N ASP A 445 -20.26 2.80 -21.02
CA ASP A 445 -19.17 3.56 -21.66
C ASP A 445 -19.58 5.01 -22.01
N ALA A 446 -20.78 5.21 -22.54
CA ALA A 446 -21.29 6.54 -22.87
C ALA A 446 -21.58 7.37 -21.61
N ILE A 447 -22.07 6.72 -20.54
CA ILE A 447 -22.24 7.35 -19.22
C ILE A 447 -20.87 7.72 -18.63
N THR A 448 -19.91 6.79 -18.63
CA THR A 448 -18.53 6.99 -18.14
C THR A 448 -17.86 8.17 -18.86
N LYS A 449 -17.90 8.20 -20.20
CA LYS A 449 -17.37 9.30 -21.03
C LYS A 449 -18.07 10.63 -20.70
N ALA A 450 -19.38 10.63 -20.47
CA ALA A 450 -20.12 11.82 -20.08
C ALA A 450 -19.71 12.36 -18.69
N VAL A 451 -19.37 11.49 -17.73
CA VAL A 451 -18.85 11.89 -16.40
C VAL A 451 -17.39 12.38 -16.49
N VAL A 452 -16.52 11.67 -17.23
CA VAL A 452 -15.14 12.10 -17.51
C VAL A 452 -15.13 13.49 -18.15
N GLY A 453 -15.95 13.72 -19.17
CA GLY A 453 -16.12 15.03 -19.81
C GLY A 453 -16.64 16.11 -18.85
N ALA A 454 -17.50 15.76 -17.90
CA ALA A 454 -17.99 16.70 -16.87
C ALA A 454 -16.89 17.10 -15.87
N ILE A 455 -16.06 16.14 -15.41
CA ILE A 455 -14.87 16.40 -14.59
C ILE A 455 -13.89 17.28 -15.36
N ASN A 456 -13.56 16.91 -16.60
CA ASN A 456 -12.64 17.66 -17.43
C ASN A 456 -13.15 19.05 -17.80
N ASN A 457 -14.46 19.29 -17.86
CA ASN A 457 -14.99 20.65 -18.01
C ASN A 457 -14.70 21.53 -16.78
N LYS A 458 -14.61 20.98 -15.56
CA LYS A 458 -14.11 21.72 -14.40
C LYS A 458 -12.61 22.03 -14.55
N ILE A 459 -11.80 21.03 -14.89
CA ILE A 459 -10.35 21.18 -15.10
C ILE A 459 -10.03 22.19 -16.23
N LYS A 460 -10.82 22.18 -17.32
CA LYS A 460 -10.77 23.15 -18.42
C LYS A 460 -11.10 24.57 -17.93
N SER A 461 -12.07 24.74 -17.03
CA SER A 461 -12.46 26.05 -16.47
C SER A 461 -11.42 26.69 -15.53
N GLY A 462 -10.58 25.87 -14.90
CA GLY A 462 -9.45 26.31 -14.08
C GLY A 462 -9.78 26.62 -12.61
N GLY A 463 -8.73 26.73 -11.80
CA GLY A 463 -8.83 26.71 -10.33
C GLY A 463 -8.49 25.33 -9.77
N SER A 464 -8.56 25.20 -8.44
CA SER A 464 -8.46 23.89 -7.77
C SER A 464 -9.82 23.20 -7.82
N LEU A 465 -9.80 21.89 -8.08
CA LEU A 465 -10.97 21.02 -8.10
C LEU A 465 -10.95 20.15 -6.84
N ASP A 466 -11.78 20.49 -5.86
CA ASP A 466 -11.91 19.69 -4.65
C ASP A 466 -13.08 18.70 -4.77
N LEU A 467 -12.73 17.44 -5.01
CA LEU A 467 -13.70 16.34 -5.09
C LEU A 467 -14.22 15.89 -3.70
N SER A 468 -13.73 16.50 -2.62
CA SER A 468 -14.24 16.35 -1.25
C SER A 468 -15.25 17.45 -0.86
N ASP A 469 -15.51 18.42 -1.75
CA ASP A 469 -16.57 19.43 -1.66
C ASP A 469 -17.83 18.96 -2.42
N SER A 470 -18.91 18.68 -1.68
CA SER A 470 -20.18 18.24 -2.28
C SER A 470 -20.77 19.24 -3.27
N THR A 471 -20.44 20.53 -3.19
CA THR A 471 -20.91 21.56 -4.14
C THR A 471 -20.25 21.38 -5.51
N GLN A 472 -18.97 21.02 -5.52
CA GLN A 472 -18.21 20.78 -6.74
C GLN A 472 -18.59 19.44 -7.37
N VAL A 473 -18.77 18.41 -6.54
CA VAL A 473 -19.29 17.10 -6.96
C VAL A 473 -20.73 17.19 -7.50
N GLU A 474 -21.65 17.91 -6.84
CA GLU A 474 -23.00 18.15 -7.38
C GLU A 474 -22.92 18.81 -8.76
N SER A 475 -22.04 19.80 -8.92
CA SER A 475 -21.85 20.49 -10.19
C SER A 475 -21.19 19.63 -11.29
N ILE A 476 -20.54 18.51 -10.94
CA ILE A 476 -20.12 17.46 -11.88
C ILE A 476 -21.31 16.56 -12.20
N ILE A 477 -22.06 16.08 -11.21
CA ILE A 477 -23.23 15.21 -11.40
C ILE A 477 -24.28 15.88 -12.30
N GLN A 478 -24.66 17.14 -12.04
CA GLN A 478 -25.63 17.87 -12.87
C GLN A 478 -25.13 18.05 -14.33
N GLN A 479 -23.82 18.25 -14.53
CA GLN A 479 -23.24 18.33 -15.88
C GLN A 479 -23.20 16.95 -16.55
N SER A 480 -22.96 15.88 -15.80
CA SER A 480 -22.97 14.50 -16.30
C SER A 480 -24.38 14.10 -16.75
N ILE A 481 -25.41 14.43 -15.96
CA ILE A 481 -26.83 14.26 -16.32
C ILE A 481 -27.16 15.02 -17.62
N ALA A 482 -26.67 16.26 -17.77
CA ALA A 482 -26.85 17.04 -18.99
C ALA A 482 -26.13 16.42 -20.20
N ASN A 483 -24.91 15.93 -20.02
CA ASN A 483 -24.13 15.26 -21.06
C ASN A 483 -24.80 13.95 -21.52
N VAL A 484 -25.25 13.09 -20.58
CA VAL A 484 -25.94 11.82 -20.94
C VAL A 484 -27.29 12.10 -21.62
N LYS A 485 -27.97 13.22 -21.31
CA LYS A 485 -29.20 13.62 -22.00
C LYS A 485 -29.01 13.92 -23.50
N GLU A 486 -27.78 14.15 -23.97
CA GLU A 486 -27.47 14.30 -25.40
C GLU A 486 -27.44 12.96 -26.14
N VAL A 487 -27.14 11.85 -25.45
CA VAL A 487 -27.14 10.48 -26.03
C VAL A 487 -28.42 9.70 -25.71
N ASP A 488 -28.84 9.67 -24.44
CA ASP A 488 -30.16 9.17 -24.02
C ASP A 488 -31.17 10.32 -23.99
N THR A 489 -31.78 10.55 -25.16
CA THR A 489 -32.85 11.55 -25.31
C THR A 489 -34.09 11.27 -24.46
N ASN A 490 -34.25 10.09 -23.84
CA ASN A 490 -35.39 9.75 -22.97
C ASN A 490 -35.12 10.01 -21.48
N LEU A 491 -33.86 10.03 -21.03
CA LEU A 491 -33.44 10.23 -19.62
C LEU A 491 -34.27 11.30 -18.88
N ASP A 492 -34.94 10.93 -17.78
CA ASP A 492 -35.77 11.85 -17.01
C ASP A 492 -34.93 12.73 -16.06
N THR A 493 -34.41 13.82 -16.60
CA THR A 493 -33.66 14.81 -15.82
C THR A 493 -34.51 15.54 -14.77
N GLN A 494 -35.85 15.52 -14.86
CA GLN A 494 -36.72 16.10 -13.83
C GLN A 494 -36.84 15.18 -12.60
N LYS A 495 -36.78 13.86 -12.80
CA LYS A 495 -36.62 12.87 -11.72
C LYS A 495 -35.21 12.87 -11.15
N LEU A 496 -34.18 12.96 -12.01
CA LEU A 496 -32.79 12.70 -11.63
C LEU A 496 -32.03 13.90 -11.04
N SER A 497 -32.16 15.11 -11.60
CA SER A 497 -31.45 16.30 -11.09
C SER A 497 -31.73 16.64 -9.62
N PRO A 498 -32.94 16.37 -9.04
CA PRO A 498 -33.19 16.51 -7.60
C PRO A 498 -32.42 15.53 -6.70
N LEU A 499 -31.80 14.46 -7.22
CA LEU A 499 -31.02 13.50 -6.44
C LEU A 499 -29.53 13.88 -6.35
N ALA A 500 -29.05 14.75 -7.24
CA ALA A 500 -27.64 15.11 -7.34
C ALA A 500 -27.03 15.74 -6.07
N PRO A 501 -27.67 16.69 -5.34
CA PRO A 501 -27.09 17.24 -4.12
C PRO A 501 -26.97 16.19 -2.99
N GLU A 502 -27.85 15.20 -2.94
CA GLU A 502 -27.79 14.08 -2.00
C GLU A 502 -26.69 13.08 -2.37
N ALA A 503 -26.63 12.67 -3.65
CA ALA A 503 -25.57 11.80 -4.17
C ALA A 503 -24.17 12.43 -4.03
N ALA A 504 -24.07 13.74 -4.20
CA ALA A 504 -22.84 14.49 -3.98
C ALA A 504 -22.37 14.47 -2.52
N LYS A 505 -23.27 14.40 -1.53
CA LYS A 505 -22.90 14.29 -0.11
C LYS A 505 -22.29 12.92 0.19
N VAL A 506 -22.88 11.85 -0.33
CA VAL A 506 -22.36 10.47 -0.20
C VAL A 506 -20.96 10.37 -0.83
N THR A 507 -20.85 10.81 -2.09
CA THR A 507 -19.60 10.77 -2.86
C THR A 507 -18.50 11.64 -2.20
N ALA A 508 -18.84 12.86 -1.79
CA ALA A 508 -17.90 13.78 -1.15
C ALA A 508 -17.47 13.29 0.24
N GLU A 509 -18.33 12.65 1.04
CA GLU A 509 -17.88 12.12 2.34
C GLU A 509 -16.94 10.92 2.16
N ALA A 510 -17.17 10.02 1.20
CA ALA A 510 -16.21 8.96 0.86
C ALA A 510 -14.84 9.55 0.49
N ASN A 511 -14.83 10.63 -0.30
CA ASN A 511 -13.62 11.38 -0.63
C ASN A 511 -12.97 12.05 0.61
N GLN A 512 -13.76 12.58 1.54
CA GLN A 512 -13.27 13.07 2.84
C GLN A 512 -12.75 11.95 3.77
N LYS A 513 -13.19 10.69 3.63
CA LYS A 513 -12.53 9.56 4.32
C LYS A 513 -11.15 9.30 3.68
N THR A 514 -11.08 9.32 2.35
CA THR A 514 -9.84 9.13 1.57
C THR A 514 -8.76 10.15 1.96
N ASP A 515 -9.10 11.44 2.04
CA ASP A 515 -8.16 12.50 2.49
C ASP A 515 -7.66 12.28 3.94
N ARG A 516 -8.50 11.71 4.81
CA ARG A 516 -8.12 11.38 6.19
C ARG A 516 -7.18 10.18 6.26
N VAL A 517 -7.22 9.24 5.31
CA VAL A 517 -6.26 8.11 5.28
C VAL A 517 -4.83 8.64 5.19
N LYS A 518 -4.54 9.48 4.20
CA LYS A 518 -3.22 10.10 4.02
C LYS A 518 -2.75 10.92 5.24
N SER A 519 -3.70 11.46 6.01
CA SER A 519 -3.42 12.27 7.20
C SER A 519 -3.17 11.46 8.48
N ASN A 520 -3.59 10.19 8.53
CA ASN A 520 -3.68 9.39 9.76
C ASN A 520 -2.84 8.09 9.74
N PHE A 521 -2.33 7.67 8.59
CA PHE A 521 -1.60 6.41 8.42
C PHE A 521 -0.21 6.65 7.80
N LEU A 522 0.72 5.74 8.07
CA LEU A 522 2.05 5.74 7.43
C LEU A 522 1.93 5.30 5.96
N PRO A 523 2.84 5.75 5.06
CA PRO A 523 2.69 5.59 3.60
C PRO A 523 2.46 4.15 3.13
N GLU A 524 3.12 3.17 3.74
CA GLU A 524 2.99 1.74 3.46
C GLU A 524 1.58 1.18 3.72
N TYR A 525 0.79 1.82 4.59
CA TYR A 525 -0.59 1.42 4.87
C TYR A 525 -1.62 2.15 4.00
N ILE A 526 -1.30 3.35 3.47
CA ILE A 526 -2.24 4.22 2.74
C ILE A 526 -3.02 3.46 1.65
N PRO A 527 -2.40 2.66 0.75
CA PRO A 527 -3.16 1.94 -0.28
C PRO A 527 -4.16 0.93 0.30
N SER A 528 -3.79 0.23 1.37
CA SER A 528 -4.66 -0.78 2.02
C SER A 528 -5.86 -0.17 2.75
N GLU A 529 -5.71 1.04 3.29
CA GLU A 529 -6.78 1.77 3.97
C GLU A 529 -7.67 2.52 2.97
N ILE A 530 -7.09 3.04 1.87
CA ILE A 530 -7.83 3.60 0.73
C ILE A 530 -8.74 2.52 0.10
N ALA A 531 -8.23 1.30 -0.11
CA ALA A 531 -9.02 0.20 -0.66
C ALA A 531 -10.25 -0.16 0.21
N LYS A 532 -10.21 0.04 1.53
CA LYS A 532 -11.41 -0.13 2.39
C LYS A 532 -12.47 0.95 2.13
N VAL A 533 -12.05 2.16 1.78
CA VAL A 533 -12.96 3.25 1.38
C VAL A 533 -13.57 2.94 0.01
N GLN A 534 -12.74 2.62 -0.99
CA GLN A 534 -13.21 2.23 -2.34
C GLN A 534 -14.17 1.04 -2.30
N LYS A 535 -13.90 0.02 -1.48
CA LYS A 535 -14.76 -1.18 -1.38
C LYS A 535 -16.21 -0.85 -0.98
N VAL A 536 -16.42 0.19 -0.17
CA VAL A 536 -17.76 0.67 0.19
C VAL A 536 -18.29 1.67 -0.85
N ALA A 537 -17.46 2.63 -1.29
CA ALA A 537 -17.85 3.70 -2.20
C ALA A 537 -18.20 3.21 -3.62
N LEU A 538 -17.40 2.31 -4.18
CA LEU A 538 -17.60 1.69 -5.50
C LEU A 538 -18.58 0.50 -5.41
N GLY A 539 -18.74 -0.10 -4.23
CA GLY A 539 -19.66 -1.21 -3.97
C GLY A 539 -21.03 -0.73 -3.46
N GLU A 540 -21.26 -0.88 -2.15
CA GLU A 540 -22.57 -0.63 -1.52
C GLU A 540 -23.13 0.78 -1.81
N SER A 541 -22.32 1.84 -1.75
CA SER A 541 -22.78 3.21 -2.01
C SER A 541 -23.24 3.40 -3.46
N SER A 542 -22.55 2.78 -4.42
CA SER A 542 -22.90 2.88 -5.85
C SER A 542 -24.23 2.18 -6.15
N ILE A 543 -24.43 0.97 -5.61
CA ILE A 543 -25.68 0.20 -5.73
C ILE A 543 -26.85 0.95 -5.07
N ASP A 544 -26.63 1.59 -3.92
CA ASP A 544 -27.64 2.40 -3.25
C ASP A 544 -28.04 3.65 -4.06
N LEU A 545 -27.08 4.29 -4.74
CA LEU A 545 -27.35 5.45 -5.60
C LEU A 545 -28.10 5.07 -6.89
N GLU A 546 -27.74 3.94 -7.51
CA GLU A 546 -28.51 3.33 -8.60
C GLU A 546 -29.96 3.06 -8.16
N ALA A 547 -30.15 2.44 -6.99
CA ALA A 547 -31.47 2.16 -6.42
C ALA A 547 -32.29 3.44 -6.12
N ALA A 548 -31.64 4.55 -5.74
CA ALA A 548 -32.30 5.85 -5.59
C ALA A 548 -32.77 6.42 -6.95
N ALA A 549 -31.93 6.31 -7.98
CA ALA A 549 -32.26 6.76 -9.33
C ALA A 549 -33.36 5.92 -9.97
N ALA A 550 -33.36 4.61 -9.76
CA ALA A 550 -34.45 3.70 -10.12
C ALA A 550 -35.74 4.07 -9.36
N GLY A 551 -35.61 4.50 -8.11
CA GLY A 551 -36.72 4.80 -7.20
C GLY A 551 -37.16 3.58 -6.39
N THR A 552 -36.27 2.59 -6.23
CA THR A 552 -36.46 1.40 -5.41
C THR A 552 -35.99 1.61 -3.96
N LYS A 553 -35.08 2.56 -3.70
CA LYS A 553 -34.65 2.99 -2.37
C LYS A 553 -34.85 4.51 -2.17
N PRO A 554 -35.31 5.02 -1.01
CA PRO A 554 -35.42 6.46 -0.77
C PRO A 554 -34.04 7.13 -0.68
N ILE A 555 -33.82 8.24 -1.38
CA ILE A 555 -32.53 8.95 -1.36
C ILE A 555 -32.09 9.42 0.05
N ALA A 556 -33.03 9.72 0.94
CA ALA A 556 -32.72 10.05 2.34
C ALA A 556 -32.15 8.86 3.13
N GLU A 557 -32.61 7.64 2.82
CA GLU A 557 -32.12 6.39 3.40
C GLU A 557 -30.69 6.12 2.92
N VAL A 558 -30.46 6.26 1.60
CA VAL A 558 -29.15 6.17 0.94
C VAL A 558 -28.13 7.13 1.54
N VAL A 559 -28.52 8.39 1.78
CA VAL A 559 -27.65 9.34 2.48
C VAL A 559 -27.37 8.87 3.90
N SER A 560 -28.39 8.43 4.66
CA SER A 560 -28.21 8.02 6.06
C SER A 560 -27.30 6.80 6.25
N GLU A 561 -27.31 5.84 5.33
CA GLU A 561 -26.51 4.61 5.42
C GLU A 561 -25.10 4.76 4.82
N ASN A 562 -24.86 5.75 3.97
CA ASN A 562 -23.59 5.97 3.29
C ASN A 562 -22.92 7.31 3.63
N THR A 563 -23.26 7.89 4.79
CA THR A 563 -22.56 9.05 5.40
C THR A 563 -22.25 8.81 6.87
N GLY A 564 -21.52 9.74 7.49
CA GLY A 564 -21.28 9.84 8.93
C GLY A 564 -20.66 8.59 9.57
N GLU A 565 -21.25 8.15 10.69
CA GLU A 565 -20.82 6.97 11.43
C GLU A 565 -21.17 5.66 10.69
N PHE A 566 -22.26 5.65 9.91
CA PHE A 566 -22.66 4.47 9.12
C PHE A 566 -21.59 4.13 8.07
N LEU A 567 -21.20 5.10 7.24
CA LEU A 567 -20.08 4.95 6.30
C LEU A 567 -18.78 4.54 7.01
N THR A 568 -18.51 5.13 8.18
CA THR A 568 -17.29 4.84 8.94
C THR A 568 -17.23 3.38 9.42
N ALA A 569 -18.35 2.83 9.91
CA ALA A 569 -18.40 1.44 10.37
C ALA A 569 -18.49 0.44 9.21
N LYS A 570 -19.13 0.78 8.08
CA LYS A 570 -19.05 0.00 6.83
C LYS A 570 -17.59 -0.21 6.41
N ILE A 571 -16.80 0.87 6.35
CA ILE A 571 -15.37 0.84 6.01
C ILE A 571 -14.54 0.00 7.01
N GLN A 572 -14.96 -0.06 8.28
CA GLN A 572 -14.32 -0.88 9.31
C GLN A 572 -14.82 -2.34 9.37
N GLY A 573 -15.87 -2.70 8.61
CA GLY A 573 -16.53 -4.01 8.71
C GLY A 573 -17.30 -4.24 10.01
N ASN A 574 -17.67 -3.17 10.73
CA ASN A 574 -18.30 -3.23 12.05
C ASN A 574 -19.85 -3.26 11.96
N PRO A 575 -20.54 -4.13 12.71
CA PRO A 575 -22.01 -4.17 12.72
C PRO A 575 -22.60 -2.95 13.43
N LEU A 576 -23.60 -2.33 12.78
CA LEU A 576 -24.27 -1.11 13.23
C LEU A 576 -25.65 -1.39 13.85
N PRO A 577 -26.17 -0.50 14.72
CA PRO A 577 -27.61 -0.44 14.97
C PRO A 577 -28.36 -0.03 13.70
N THR A 578 -29.53 -0.61 13.46
CA THR A 578 -30.38 -0.25 12.31
C THR A 578 -30.74 1.25 12.31
N PRO A 579 -30.76 1.92 11.16
CA PRO A 579 -31.15 3.32 11.09
C PRO A 579 -32.58 3.50 11.62
N THR A 580 -32.78 4.54 12.43
CA THR A 580 -34.11 4.87 12.96
C THR A 580 -34.81 5.78 11.96
N PRO A 581 -35.99 5.41 11.41
CA PRO A 581 -36.70 6.26 10.47
C PRO A 581 -37.17 7.55 11.16
N THR A 582 -36.81 8.69 10.56
CA THR A 582 -37.14 10.06 11.01
C THR A 582 -38.33 10.64 10.25
#